data_AF-A0AAD1D7M1-F1
#
_entry.id   AF-A0AAD1D7M1-F1
#
_cell.length_a   1.000
_cell.length_b   1.000
_cell.length_c   1.000
_cell.angle_alpha   90.00
_cell.angle_beta   90.00
_cell.angle_gamma   90.00
#
_symmetry.space_group_name_H-M   'P 1'
#
loop_
_entity.id
_entity.type
_entity.pdbx_description
1 polymer ?
#
loop_
_entity_poly.entity_id
_entity_poly.type
_entity_poly.pdbx_seq_one_letter_code
_entity_poly.pdbx_strand_id
1 'polypeptide(L)'
;MCELLMTPPIDGYAREVVMARVGHLIRRKQSEVERIARIVRGCFDPEQVQAPEPGQIKRIILIGPYARRSWYEDRHTIAFSDYELWIVVNHPLFTDERCWRRARAVIDRELGDRCAVDLQIYAKADIRTARAERDTFILDRIEAGITLYRASRDAPLHVRERRGARP
;
A
#
# COMPACT_ATOMS: atom_id res chain seq x y z
N MET A 1 18.52 -10.00 -27.65
CA MET A 1 17.91 -10.88 -26.65
C MET A 1 18.75 -10.74 -25.39
N CYS A 2 18.41 -9.79 -24.52
CA CYS A 2 19.13 -9.58 -23.25
C CYS A 2 18.24 -10.09 -22.12
N GLU A 3 18.57 -11.26 -21.61
CA GLU A 3 18.10 -11.73 -20.31
C GLU A 3 18.65 -10.80 -19.24
N LEU A 4 17.76 -9.98 -18.67
CA LEU A 4 18.05 -9.22 -17.46
C LEU A 4 17.88 -10.16 -16.27
N LEU A 5 18.99 -10.69 -15.78
CA LEU A 5 19.06 -11.30 -14.46
C LEU A 5 18.70 -10.25 -13.41
N MET A 6 17.47 -10.36 -12.91
CA MET A 6 16.92 -9.56 -11.83
C MET A 6 17.46 -10.05 -10.48
N THR A 7 18.68 -9.66 -10.12
CA THR A 7 19.04 -9.64 -8.69
C THR A 7 18.40 -8.39 -8.06
N PRO A 8 17.44 -8.52 -7.12
CA PRO A 8 16.92 -7.38 -6.42
C PRO A 8 18.02 -6.83 -5.49
N PRO A 9 18.34 -5.52 -5.54
CA PRO A 9 19.12 -4.91 -4.47
C PRO A 9 18.29 -4.98 -3.18
N ILE A 10 18.94 -4.83 -2.02
CA ILE A 10 18.44 -5.11 -0.67
C ILE A 10 17.21 -4.24 -0.32
N ASP A 11 16.05 -4.60 -0.87
CA ASP A 11 14.69 -4.37 -0.37
C ASP A 11 14.39 -5.29 0.84
N GLY A 12 15.35 -6.14 1.20
CA GLY A 12 15.28 -7.22 2.19
C GLY A 12 15.10 -6.79 3.64
N TYR A 13 14.78 -5.53 3.90
CA TYR A 13 14.25 -5.10 5.20
C TYR A 13 12.78 -4.72 5.10
N ALA A 14 12.34 -4.12 3.99
CA ALA A 14 10.96 -3.70 3.82
C ALA A 14 10.02 -4.92 3.61
N ARG A 15 10.45 -5.91 2.82
CA ARG A 15 9.67 -7.12 2.55
C ARG A 15 9.42 -7.92 3.82
N GLU A 16 10.50 -8.22 4.55
CA GLU A 16 10.54 -9.06 5.74
C GLU A 16 9.76 -8.40 6.87
N VAL A 17 9.88 -7.08 7.03
CA VAL A 17 9.09 -6.31 7.99
C VAL A 17 7.60 -6.39 7.68
N VAL A 18 7.20 -6.21 6.42
CA VAL A 18 5.78 -6.33 6.04
C VAL A 18 5.27 -7.75 6.29
N MET A 19 6.00 -8.77 5.83
CA MET A 19 5.59 -10.17 6.02
C MET A 19 5.51 -10.57 7.50
N ALA A 20 6.42 -10.07 8.34
CA ALA A 20 6.38 -10.29 9.79
C ALA A 20 5.15 -9.64 10.44
N ARG A 21 4.77 -8.43 10.01
CA ARG A 21 3.58 -7.72 10.51
C ARG A 21 2.28 -8.46 10.21
N VAL A 22 2.23 -9.20 9.10
CA VAL A 22 1.09 -10.07 8.75
C VAL A 22 1.40 -11.56 8.95
N GLY A 23 2.26 -11.89 9.91
CA GLY A 23 2.72 -13.25 10.20
C GLY A 23 1.60 -14.26 10.49
N HIS A 24 0.40 -13.78 10.84
CA HIS A 24 -0.79 -14.60 11.05
C HIS A 24 -1.43 -15.14 9.77
N LEU A 25 -1.14 -14.52 8.62
CA LEU A 25 -1.65 -14.98 7.33
C LEU A 25 -0.80 -16.14 6.80
N ILE A 26 -1.37 -16.97 5.92
CA ILE A 26 -0.59 -17.97 5.19
C ILE A 26 0.43 -17.30 4.26
N ARG A 27 1.52 -18.01 3.92
CA ARG A 27 2.66 -17.46 3.14
C ARG A 27 2.27 -16.78 1.82
N ARG A 28 1.30 -17.35 1.09
CA ARG A 28 0.78 -16.75 -0.15
C ARG A 28 0.19 -15.36 0.12
N LYS A 29 -0.72 -15.27 1.09
CA LYS A 29 -1.41 -14.04 1.48
C LYS A 29 -0.45 -12.99 2.06
N GLN A 30 0.57 -13.42 2.82
CA GLN A 30 1.66 -12.52 3.26
C GLN A 30 2.39 -11.89 2.06
N SER A 31 2.68 -12.70 1.05
CA SER A 31 3.38 -12.25 -0.16
C SER A 31 2.52 -11.32 -1.01
N GLU A 32 1.21 -11.57 -1.09
CA GLU A 32 0.24 -10.69 -1.76
C GLU A 32 0.17 -9.32 -1.07
N VAL A 33 -0.02 -9.27 0.25
CA VAL A 33 -0.02 -8.00 1.03
C VAL A 33 1.28 -7.22 0.84
N GLU A 34 2.41 -7.92 0.90
CA GLU A 34 3.72 -7.33 0.71
C GLU A 34 3.88 -6.77 -0.71
N ARG A 35 3.42 -7.50 -1.74
CA ARG A 35 3.46 -7.04 -3.12
C ARG A 35 2.61 -5.79 -3.31
N ILE A 36 1.39 -5.78 -2.78
CA ILE A 36 0.48 -4.62 -2.85
C ILE A 36 1.16 -3.41 -2.19
N ALA A 37 1.67 -3.55 -0.96
CA ALA A 37 2.34 -2.46 -0.26
C ALA A 37 3.57 -1.93 -1.03
N ARG A 38 4.34 -2.82 -1.67
CA ARG A 38 5.47 -2.42 -2.52
C ARG A 38 5.00 -1.64 -3.75
N ILE A 39 3.97 -2.11 -4.46
CA ILE A 39 3.42 -1.43 -5.64
C ILE A 39 2.89 -0.04 -5.26
N VAL A 40 2.09 0.06 -4.20
CA VAL A 40 1.56 1.33 -3.69
C VAL A 40 2.69 2.34 -3.45
N ARG A 41 3.77 1.93 -2.80
CA ARG A 41 4.91 2.82 -2.53
C ARG A 41 5.71 3.17 -3.77
N GLY A 42 5.94 2.20 -4.66
CA GLY A 42 6.78 2.38 -5.85
C GLY A 42 6.06 3.05 -7.04
N CYS A 43 4.73 3.07 -7.04
CA CYS A 43 3.91 3.62 -8.12
C CYS A 43 3.11 4.86 -7.71
N PHE A 44 3.24 5.34 -6.46
CA PHE A 44 2.72 6.63 -6.06
C PHE A 44 3.38 7.74 -6.88
N ASP A 45 2.55 8.53 -7.56
CA ASP A 45 3.00 9.54 -8.51
C ASP A 45 2.49 10.94 -8.10
N PRO A 46 3.18 11.61 -7.15
CA PRO A 46 2.75 12.92 -6.66
C PRO A 46 2.90 14.05 -7.69
N GLU A 47 3.62 13.83 -8.79
CA GLU A 47 3.85 14.86 -9.82
C GLU A 47 2.60 15.14 -10.67
N GLN A 48 1.57 14.30 -10.55
CA GLN A 48 0.28 14.45 -11.22
C GLN A 48 -0.54 15.66 -10.73
N VAL A 49 -0.14 16.26 -9.61
CA VAL A 49 -0.80 17.41 -9.00
C VAL A 49 0.23 18.45 -8.55
N GLN A 50 -0.13 19.73 -8.63
CA GLN A 50 0.70 20.80 -8.10
C GLN A 50 0.35 21.03 -6.62
N ALA A 51 1.27 20.71 -5.72
CA ALA A 51 1.11 20.85 -4.28
C ALA A 51 2.22 21.73 -3.67
N PRO A 52 1.98 22.38 -2.52
CA PRO A 52 2.96 23.26 -1.87
C PRO A 52 4.15 22.52 -1.25
N GLU A 53 4.07 21.20 -1.10
CA GLU A 53 5.13 20.35 -0.55
C GLU A 53 5.24 19.03 -1.33
N PRO A 54 6.42 18.38 -1.37
CA PRO A 54 6.58 17.09 -2.02
C PRO A 54 5.66 16.02 -1.43
N GLY A 55 5.06 15.20 -2.29
CA GLY A 55 4.16 14.14 -1.87
C GLY A 55 4.87 13.01 -1.14
N GLN A 56 4.28 12.60 -0.01
CA GLN A 56 4.81 11.54 0.84
C GLN A 56 3.70 10.66 1.38
N ILE A 57 3.84 9.36 1.17
CA ILE A 57 3.09 8.37 1.93
C ILE A 57 3.62 8.39 3.37
N LYS A 58 2.74 8.65 4.33
CA LYS A 58 3.05 8.63 5.77
C LYS A 58 2.73 7.28 6.40
N ARG A 59 1.65 6.62 5.98
CA ARG A 59 1.28 5.28 6.46
C ARG A 59 0.63 4.45 5.36
N ILE A 60 0.81 3.14 5.44
CA ILE A 60 -0.02 2.14 4.75
C ILE A 60 -0.52 1.19 5.83
N ILE A 61 -1.83 0.96 5.88
CA ILE A 61 -2.49 0.17 6.91
C ILE A 61 -3.37 -0.86 6.22
N LEU A 62 -3.19 -2.14 6.56
CA LEU A 62 -4.12 -3.20 6.19
C LEU A 62 -5.32 -3.14 7.12
N ILE A 63 -6.52 -3.08 6.54
CA ILE A 63 -7.79 -2.99 7.23
C ILE A 63 -8.59 -4.28 7.02
N GLY A 64 -9.68 -4.42 7.76
CA GLY A 64 -10.69 -5.41 7.48
C GLY A 64 -10.29 -6.85 7.81
N PRO A 65 -10.91 -7.83 7.14
CA PRO A 65 -10.82 -9.24 7.52
C PRO A 65 -9.41 -9.81 7.53
N TYR A 66 -8.55 -9.38 6.60
CA TYR A 66 -7.15 -9.82 6.54
C TYR A 66 -6.30 -9.29 7.69
N ALA A 67 -6.63 -8.13 8.28
CA ALA A 67 -5.99 -7.66 9.50
C ALA A 67 -6.46 -8.43 10.74
N ARG A 68 -7.72 -8.88 10.76
CA ARG A 68 -8.41 -9.41 11.95
C ARG A 68 -8.58 -10.93 12.01
N ARG A 69 -7.90 -11.69 11.14
CA ARG A 69 -8.01 -13.17 11.03
C ARG A 69 -9.43 -13.67 10.70
N SER A 70 -10.30 -12.81 10.18
CA SER A 70 -11.68 -13.13 9.82
C SER A 70 -11.91 -13.13 8.30
N TRP A 71 -10.84 -13.18 7.51
CA TRP A 71 -10.90 -13.25 6.05
C TRP A 71 -11.43 -14.62 5.59
N TYR A 72 -12.06 -14.63 4.43
CA TYR A 72 -12.52 -15.85 3.77
C TYR A 72 -12.07 -15.88 2.31
N GLU A 73 -11.94 -17.09 1.78
CA GLU A 73 -11.68 -17.37 0.37
C GLU A 73 -12.40 -18.67 0.03
N ASP A 74 -13.42 -18.59 -0.83
CA ASP A 74 -14.13 -19.74 -1.36
C ASP A 74 -13.65 -20.02 -2.79
N ARG A 75 -12.99 -21.17 -2.95
CA ARG A 75 -12.42 -21.59 -4.24
C ARG A 75 -13.47 -22.08 -5.24
N HIS A 76 -14.67 -22.42 -4.80
CA HIS A 76 -15.75 -22.87 -5.68
C HIS A 76 -16.51 -21.70 -6.29
N THR A 77 -16.75 -20.65 -5.50
CA THR A 77 -17.52 -19.48 -5.94
C THR A 77 -16.64 -18.33 -6.43
N ILE A 78 -15.31 -18.43 -6.27
CA ILE A 78 -14.34 -17.35 -6.56
C ILE A 78 -14.61 -16.11 -5.68
N ALA A 79 -15.41 -16.26 -4.62
CA ALA A 79 -15.67 -15.21 -3.67
C ALA A 79 -14.54 -15.14 -2.63
N PHE A 80 -13.95 -13.97 -2.47
CA PHE A 80 -12.95 -13.72 -1.44
C PHE A 80 -13.15 -12.35 -0.84
N SER A 81 -12.68 -12.17 0.40
CA SER A 81 -12.54 -10.84 0.97
C SER A 81 -11.55 -10.01 0.15
N ASP A 82 -11.80 -8.71 0.04
CA ASP A 82 -10.87 -7.76 -0.56
C ASP A 82 -9.72 -7.45 0.41
N TYR A 83 -8.54 -7.20 -0.16
CA TYR A 83 -7.47 -6.54 0.56
C TYR A 83 -7.78 -5.04 0.66
N GLU A 84 -8.33 -4.61 1.78
CA GLU A 84 -8.57 -3.18 2.06
C GLU A 84 -7.29 -2.54 2.63
N LEU A 85 -6.74 -1.55 1.92
CA LEU A 85 -5.60 -0.77 2.39
C LEU A 85 -5.97 0.71 2.52
N TRP A 86 -5.73 1.24 3.71
CA TRP A 86 -5.82 2.67 3.97
C TRP A 86 -4.43 3.30 3.90
N ILE A 87 -4.30 4.30 3.04
CA ILE A 87 -3.05 4.99 2.76
C ILE A 87 -3.18 6.42 3.28
N VAL A 88 -2.25 6.83 4.15
CA VAL A 88 -2.24 8.19 4.69
C VAL A 88 -1.13 9.00 4.02
N VAL A 89 -1.48 10.09 3.34
CA VAL A 89 -0.54 11.03 2.71
C VAL A 89 -0.36 12.31 3.52
N ASN A 90 0.69 13.08 3.24
CA ASN A 90 0.97 14.33 3.96
C ASN A 90 -0.02 15.46 3.66
N HIS A 91 -0.49 15.56 2.42
CA HIS A 91 -1.29 16.69 1.96
C HIS A 91 -2.58 16.22 1.26
N PRO A 92 -3.74 16.91 1.44
CA PRO A 92 -5.01 16.55 0.81
C PRO A 92 -4.95 16.44 -0.71
N LEU A 93 -4.16 17.27 -1.39
CA LEU A 93 -4.02 17.19 -2.86
C LEU A 93 -3.52 15.82 -3.36
N PHE A 94 -2.79 15.06 -2.54
CA PHE A 94 -2.30 13.72 -2.91
C PHE A 94 -3.34 12.61 -2.71
N THR A 95 -4.57 12.93 -2.30
CA THR A 95 -5.71 12.00 -2.36
C THR A 95 -6.32 11.93 -3.76
N ASP A 96 -5.94 12.83 -4.67
CA ASP A 96 -6.40 12.83 -6.06
C ASP A 96 -6.03 11.50 -6.75
N GLU A 97 -7.03 10.88 -7.37
CA GLU A 97 -6.93 9.56 -8.02
C GLU A 97 -5.84 9.53 -9.11
N ARG A 98 -5.50 10.66 -9.73
CA ARG A 98 -4.39 10.74 -10.69
C ARG A 98 -3.07 10.25 -10.09
N CYS A 99 -2.81 10.53 -8.80
CA CYS A 99 -1.60 10.11 -8.11
C CYS A 99 -1.50 8.59 -7.92
N TRP A 100 -2.63 7.87 -8.03
CA TRP A 100 -2.78 6.45 -7.68
C TRP A 100 -3.12 5.56 -8.87
N ARG A 101 -3.53 6.15 -10.00
CA ARG A 101 -3.89 5.42 -11.22
C ARG A 101 -2.83 4.40 -11.64
N ARG A 102 -1.55 4.76 -11.55
CA ARG A 102 -0.44 3.85 -11.88
C ARG A 102 -0.36 2.68 -10.90
N ALA A 103 -0.51 2.93 -9.60
CA ALA A 103 -0.50 1.87 -8.59
C ALA A 103 -1.66 0.90 -8.80
N ARG A 104 -2.89 1.40 -9.02
CA ARG A 104 -4.06 0.57 -9.31
C ARG A 104 -3.88 -0.27 -10.56
N ALA A 105 -3.41 0.32 -11.67
CA ALA A 105 -3.17 -0.41 -12.91
C ALA A 105 -2.12 -1.52 -12.77
N VAL A 106 -1.06 -1.30 -11.98
CA VAL A 106 -0.05 -2.33 -11.72
C VAL A 106 -0.59 -3.42 -10.80
N ILE A 107 -1.41 -3.08 -9.80
CA ILE A 107 -2.09 -4.06 -8.95
C ILE A 107 -3.02 -4.93 -9.77
N ASP A 108 -3.91 -4.33 -10.57
CA ASP A 108 -4.87 -5.04 -11.40
C ASP A 108 -4.17 -6.02 -12.35
N ARG A 109 -3.16 -5.55 -13.08
CA ARG A 109 -2.38 -6.39 -14.00
C ARG A 109 -1.64 -7.54 -13.30
N GLU A 110 -1.11 -7.33 -12.09
CA GLU A 110 -0.28 -8.34 -11.42
C GLU A 110 -1.06 -9.25 -10.47
N LEU A 111 -2.19 -8.81 -9.94
CA LEU A 111 -2.91 -9.45 -8.84
C LEU A 111 -4.41 -9.62 -9.10
N GLY A 112 -4.98 -9.00 -10.14
CA GLY A 112 -6.43 -9.00 -10.39
C GLY A 112 -7.04 -10.39 -10.51
N ASP A 113 -6.31 -11.35 -11.07
CA ASP A 113 -6.76 -12.76 -11.18
C ASP A 113 -6.63 -13.55 -9.86
N ARG A 114 -5.99 -12.98 -8.84
CA ARG A 114 -5.62 -13.68 -7.58
C ARG A 114 -6.32 -13.11 -6.35
N CYS A 115 -6.55 -11.81 -6.33
CA CYS A 115 -7.24 -11.12 -5.25
C CYS A 115 -7.75 -9.75 -5.69
N ALA A 116 -8.82 -9.30 -5.04
CA ALA A 116 -9.29 -7.94 -5.13
C ALA A 116 -8.60 -7.07 -4.09
N VAL A 117 -8.39 -5.80 -4.44
CA VAL A 117 -7.69 -4.82 -3.63
C VAL A 117 -8.47 -3.52 -3.64
N ASP A 118 -8.86 -3.05 -2.46
CA ASP A 118 -9.45 -1.73 -2.26
C ASP A 118 -8.41 -0.78 -1.67
N LEU A 119 -8.25 0.40 -2.28
CA LEU A 119 -7.34 1.45 -1.80
C LEU A 119 -8.13 2.71 -1.45
N GLN A 120 -8.09 3.07 -0.17
CA GLN A 120 -8.66 4.30 0.35
C GLN A 120 -7.55 5.26 0.78
N ILE A 121 -7.58 6.48 0.27
CA ILE A 121 -6.52 7.47 0.48
C ILE A 121 -7.03 8.59 1.38
N TYR A 122 -6.34 8.79 2.49
CA TYR A 122 -6.62 9.84 3.47
C TYR A 122 -5.44 10.79 3.57
N ALA A 123 -5.71 12.06 3.78
CA ALA A 123 -4.71 13.03 4.19
C ALA A 123 -4.44 12.93 5.69
N LYS A 124 -3.25 13.36 6.12
CA LYS A 124 -2.94 13.58 7.54
C LYS A 124 -3.93 14.55 8.19
N ALA A 125 -4.53 15.46 7.43
CA ALA A 125 -5.57 16.37 7.92
C ALA A 125 -6.84 15.60 8.31
N ASP A 126 -7.31 14.67 7.47
CA ASP A 126 -8.50 13.86 7.73
C ASP A 126 -8.36 13.05 9.02
N ILE A 127 -7.17 12.47 9.26
CA ILE A 127 -6.88 11.74 10.50
C ILE A 127 -6.87 12.68 11.73
N ARG A 128 -6.50 13.96 11.57
CA ARG A 128 -6.59 14.94 12.66
C ARG A 128 -8.04 15.32 12.93
N THR A 129 -8.84 15.52 11.89
CA THR A 129 -10.27 15.82 12.00
C THR A 129 -11.01 14.68 12.69
N ALA A 130 -10.81 13.43 12.25
CA ALA A 130 -11.39 12.25 12.88
C ALA A 130 -11.06 12.17 14.39
N ARG A 131 -9.84 12.53 14.79
CA ARG A 131 -9.45 12.60 16.21
C ARG A 131 -10.16 13.72 16.96
N ALA A 132 -10.26 14.91 16.37
CA ALA A 132 -10.91 16.05 16.99
C ALA A 132 -12.41 15.79 17.20
N GLU A 133 -13.04 15.12 16.23
CA GLU A 133 -14.47 14.82 16.22
C GLU A 133 -14.81 13.50 16.94
N ARG A 134 -13.81 12.74 17.38
CA ARG A 134 -13.97 11.39 17.96
C ARG A 134 -14.73 10.44 17.01
N ASP A 135 -14.43 10.52 15.72
CA ASP A 135 -15.00 9.64 14.70
C ASP A 135 -14.50 8.20 14.89
N THR A 136 -15.34 7.38 15.51
CA THR A 136 -15.05 5.98 15.79
C THR A 136 -14.96 5.13 14.53
N PHE A 137 -15.62 5.52 13.42
CA PHE A 137 -15.53 4.76 12.17
C PHE A 137 -14.09 4.70 11.66
N ILE A 138 -13.41 5.85 11.63
CA ILE A 138 -12.01 5.97 11.19
C ILE A 138 -11.06 5.45 12.26
N LEU A 139 -11.25 5.88 13.52
CA LEU A 139 -10.29 5.60 14.58
C LEU A 139 -10.23 4.12 14.94
N ASP A 140 -11.38 3.45 15.10
CA ASP A 140 -11.44 2.04 15.49
C ASP A 140 -10.91 1.14 14.36
N ARG A 141 -11.13 1.53 13.10
CA ARG A 141 -10.57 0.83 11.94
C ARG A 141 -9.05 0.93 11.89
N ILE A 142 -8.50 2.13 12.11
CA ILE A 142 -7.05 2.34 12.15
C ILE A 142 -6.41 1.60 13.33
N GLU A 143 -7.07 1.59 14.49
CA GLU A 143 -6.59 0.90 15.69
C GLU A 143 -6.55 -0.62 15.50
N ALA A 144 -7.61 -1.19 14.95
CA ALA A 144 -7.70 -2.61 14.68
C ALA A 144 -6.95 -3.06 13.40
N GLY A 145 -6.39 -2.11 12.64
CA GLY A 145 -5.63 -2.37 11.43
C GLY A 145 -4.16 -2.70 11.70
N ILE A 146 -3.49 -3.29 10.71
CA ILE A 146 -2.05 -3.59 10.78
C ILE A 146 -1.28 -2.56 9.96
N THR A 147 -0.45 -1.76 10.61
CA THR A 147 0.39 -0.78 9.91
C THR A 147 1.50 -1.49 9.14
N LEU A 148 1.37 -1.56 7.82
CA LEU A 148 2.34 -2.18 6.90
C LEU A 148 3.54 -1.28 6.60
N TYR A 149 3.36 0.04 6.63
CA TYR A 149 4.42 1.02 6.45
C TYR A 149 4.18 2.26 7.29
N ARG A 150 5.24 2.83 7.85
CA ARG A 150 5.25 4.13 8.55
C ARG A 150 6.53 4.90 8.23
N ALA A 151 6.40 6.03 7.53
CA ALA A 151 7.55 6.82 7.09
C ALA A 151 8.48 7.32 8.22
N SER A 152 7.97 7.46 9.44
CA SER A 152 8.76 7.88 10.60
C SER A 152 9.58 6.75 11.24
N ARG A 153 9.46 5.50 10.75
CA ARG A 153 10.10 4.31 11.35
C ARG A 153 10.73 3.39 10.32
N ASP A 154 10.12 3.29 9.15
CA ASP A 154 10.50 2.34 8.11
C ASP A 154 11.31 3.04 7.01
N ALA A 155 12.32 2.33 6.49
CA ALA A 155 13.16 2.84 5.42
C ALA A 155 12.35 3.13 4.13
N PRO A 156 12.69 4.18 3.37
CA PRO A 156 12.10 4.45 2.06
C PRO A 156 12.36 3.28 1.09
N LEU A 157 11.51 3.10 0.07
CA LEU A 157 11.88 2.22 -1.05
C LEU A 157 12.96 2.96 -1.84
N HIS A 158 14.10 2.31 -2.05
CA HIS A 158 15.10 2.87 -2.96
C HIS A 158 14.54 2.82 -4.39
N VAL A 159 14.25 3.99 -4.95
CA VAL A 159 13.93 4.10 -6.37
C VAL A 159 15.23 3.79 -7.11
N ARG A 160 15.25 2.73 -7.93
CA ARG A 160 16.32 2.55 -8.91
C ARG A 160 16.36 3.82 -9.75
N GLU A 161 17.49 4.53 -9.72
CA GLU A 161 17.76 5.59 -10.70
C GLU A 161 17.46 5.00 -12.08
N ARG A 162 16.51 5.60 -12.81
CA ARG A 162 16.43 5.36 -14.24
C ARG A 162 17.77 5.85 -14.78
N ARG A 163 18.72 4.95 -15.06
CA ARG A 163 19.89 5.28 -15.88
C ARG A 163 19.33 5.91 -17.14
N GLY A 164 19.58 7.20 -17.30
CA GLY A 164 19.07 7.97 -18.40
C GLY A 164 19.42 7.30 -19.72
N ALA A 165 18.43 7.12 -20.58
CA ALA A 165 18.69 7.19 -22.00
C ALA A 165 19.11 8.64 -22.26
N ARG A 166 20.43 8.89 -22.33
CA ARG A 166 20.93 10.08 -23.00
C ARG A 166 20.75 9.87 -24.52
N PRO A 167 20.40 10.91 -25.28
CA PRO A 167 20.18 10.83 -26.72
C PRO A 167 21.44 10.40 -27.47
#